data_AF-A0A6M0C5D7-F1
#
_entry.id   AF-A0A6M0C5D7-F1
#
_cell.length_a   1.000
_cell.length_b   1.000
_cell.length_c   1.000
_cell.angle_alpha   90.00
_cell.angle_beta   90.00
_cell.angle_gamma   90.00
#
_symmetry.space_group_name_H-M   'P 1'
#
loop_
_entity.id
_entity.type
_entity.pdbx_description
1 polymer ?
#
loop_
_entity_poly.entity_id
_entity_poly.type
_entity_poly.pdbx_seq_one_letter_code
_entity_poly.pdbx_strand_id
1 'polypeptide(L)'
;LIPPLLFSFIELLSWQNYRGLWVAIAIILPPALLWSYDDTLLPKIHTRLFQPLARTLAIWCFSILFFYLSFNWPWNLIFPSMFPSSNLHFSWFNYLEIMLFIGITLWQWFNLAKPHKINPQRWGFDAVTAVIGTFIVVTAGVIYWHLSINPIPELATFLINIEMFLLAAGLIRIGLGRGNRGAFWGGLVLLTLQIMSRTFEYNTDLLFKSLVFVLCGVGVIAAGLWFERHLSSVSLKLPENTNEIA
;
A
#
# COMPACT_ATOMS: atom_id res chain seq x y z
N LEU A 1 14.98 -6.66 -14.85
CA LEU A 1 13.60 -7.13 -14.59
C LEU A 1 12.57 -5.99 -14.50
N ILE A 2 12.93 -4.82 -13.94
CA ILE A 2 12.01 -3.68 -13.76
C ILE A 2 11.66 -2.91 -15.08
N PRO A 3 12.58 -2.73 -16.05
CA PRO A 3 12.25 -1.95 -17.25
C PRO A 3 11.19 -2.56 -18.19
N PRO A 4 11.21 -3.89 -18.50
CA PRO A 4 10.20 -4.50 -19.36
C PRO A 4 8.80 -4.45 -18.74
N LEU A 5 8.69 -4.82 -17.46
CA LEU A 5 7.45 -4.73 -16.68
C LEU A 5 6.85 -3.31 -16.70
N LEU A 6 7.68 -2.28 -16.48
CA LEU A 6 7.22 -0.90 -16.48
C LEU A 6 6.72 -0.48 -17.88
N PHE A 7 7.39 -0.93 -18.93
CA PHE A 7 6.98 -0.69 -20.32
C PHE A 7 5.67 -1.39 -20.67
N SER A 8 5.53 -2.68 -20.33
CA SER A 8 4.29 -3.43 -20.54
C SER A 8 3.12 -2.89 -19.70
N PHE A 9 3.37 -2.34 -18.50
CA PHE A 9 2.33 -1.67 -17.71
C PHE A 9 1.89 -0.34 -18.32
N ILE A 10 2.83 0.46 -18.83
CA ILE A 10 2.51 1.73 -19.53
C ILE A 10 1.71 1.43 -20.80
N GLU A 11 2.07 0.39 -21.54
CA GLU A 11 1.32 -0.07 -22.71
C GLU A 11 -0.07 -0.64 -22.36
N LEU A 12 -0.22 -1.32 -21.23
CA LEU A 12 -1.53 -1.77 -20.76
C LEU A 12 -2.42 -0.60 -20.32
N LEU A 13 -1.82 0.44 -19.72
CA LEU A 13 -2.52 1.64 -19.30
C LEU A 13 -3.01 2.49 -20.48
N SER A 14 -2.29 2.46 -21.62
CA SER A 14 -2.66 3.17 -22.84
C SER A 14 -3.69 2.40 -23.70
N TRP A 15 -3.81 1.09 -23.51
CA TRP A 15 -4.77 0.24 -24.20
C TRP A 15 -6.09 0.11 -23.43
N GLN A 16 -6.75 1.24 -23.17
CA GLN A 16 -7.99 1.32 -22.37
C GLN A 16 -9.24 0.73 -23.03
N ASN A 17 -9.14 0.21 -24.26
CA ASN A 17 -10.34 -0.10 -25.02
C ASN A 17 -11.07 -1.36 -24.53
N TYR A 18 -10.44 -2.23 -23.73
CA TYR A 18 -11.15 -3.37 -23.13
C TYR A 18 -10.65 -3.76 -21.73
N ARG A 19 -11.57 -3.57 -20.77
CA ARG A 19 -11.69 -4.21 -19.44
C ARG A 19 -10.83 -3.57 -18.35
N GLY A 20 -11.47 -2.74 -17.52
CA GLY A 20 -10.87 -2.17 -16.29
C GLY A 20 -10.28 -3.18 -15.32
N LEU A 21 -10.53 -4.48 -15.53
CA LEU A 21 -9.87 -5.58 -14.85
C LEU A 21 -8.35 -5.60 -15.12
N TRP A 22 -7.91 -5.35 -16.36
CA TRP A 22 -6.48 -5.31 -16.69
C TRP A 22 -5.78 -4.13 -16.03
N VAL A 23 -6.43 -2.96 -16.01
CA VAL A 23 -5.92 -1.77 -15.32
C VAL A 23 -5.86 -1.99 -13.81
N ALA A 24 -6.90 -2.58 -13.22
CA ALA A 24 -6.91 -2.93 -11.80
C ALA A 24 -5.76 -3.90 -11.44
N ILE A 25 -5.54 -4.93 -12.27
CA ILE A 25 -4.42 -5.85 -12.10
C ILE A 25 -3.10 -5.09 -12.22
N ALA A 26 -2.92 -4.24 -13.22
CA ALA A 26 -1.66 -3.53 -13.42
C ALA A 26 -1.25 -2.64 -12.26
N ILE A 27 -2.22 -1.97 -11.66
CA ILE A 27 -1.98 -1.06 -10.55
C ILE A 27 -1.63 -1.83 -9.26
N ILE A 28 -2.25 -3.00 -9.05
CA ILE A 28 -2.19 -3.71 -7.76
C ILE A 28 -1.19 -4.86 -7.75
N LEU A 29 -0.83 -5.38 -8.93
CA LEU A 29 0.12 -6.46 -9.08
C LEU A 29 1.51 -6.12 -8.50
N PRO A 30 2.10 -4.92 -8.70
CA PRO A 30 3.39 -4.59 -8.10
C PRO A 30 3.40 -4.64 -6.56
N PRO A 31 2.50 -3.96 -5.82
CA PRO A 31 2.50 -4.05 -4.36
C PRO A 31 2.09 -5.43 -3.85
N ALA A 32 1.21 -6.15 -4.55
CA ALA A 32 0.82 -7.52 -4.19
C ALA A 32 1.98 -8.51 -4.29
N LEU A 33 2.78 -8.43 -5.36
CA LEU A 33 3.96 -9.26 -5.59
C LEU A 33 5.06 -8.98 -4.55
N LEU A 34 5.30 -7.69 -4.26
CA LEU A 34 6.29 -7.29 -3.25
C LEU A 34 5.90 -7.77 -1.85
N TRP A 35 4.61 -7.72 -1.51
CA TRP A 35 4.14 -8.20 -0.20
C TRP A 35 4.27 -9.72 -0.05
N SER A 36 3.95 -10.46 -1.11
CA SER A 36 3.97 -11.92 -1.09
C SER A 36 5.35 -12.55 -1.20
N TYR A 37 6.37 -11.74 -1.43
CA TYR A 37 7.74 -12.21 -1.55
C TYR A 37 8.23 -12.93 -0.27
N ASP A 38 8.75 -14.14 -0.44
CA ASP A 38 9.41 -14.91 0.61
C ASP A 38 10.62 -15.64 0.04
N ASP A 39 11.80 -15.36 0.61
CA ASP A 39 13.09 -15.94 0.25
C ASP A 39 13.08 -17.47 0.28
N THR A 40 12.30 -18.05 1.20
CA THR A 40 12.25 -19.50 1.45
C THR A 40 11.52 -20.29 0.37
N LEU A 41 10.88 -19.60 -0.59
CA LEU A 41 10.29 -20.23 -1.77
C LEU A 41 11.35 -20.74 -2.76
N LEU A 42 12.59 -20.22 -2.64
CA LEU A 42 13.72 -20.71 -3.41
C LEU A 42 14.39 -21.87 -2.65
N PRO A 43 14.52 -23.07 -3.26
CA PRO A 43 14.90 -24.30 -2.55
C PRO A 43 16.30 -24.31 -1.93
N LYS A 44 17.13 -23.28 -2.17
CA LYS A 44 18.49 -23.16 -1.65
C LYS A 44 18.65 -22.10 -0.56
N ILE A 45 17.63 -21.27 -0.29
CA ILE A 45 17.74 -20.12 0.62
C ILE A 45 16.95 -20.40 1.89
N HIS A 46 17.63 -20.33 3.03
CA HIS A 46 17.07 -20.66 4.35
C HIS A 46 16.92 -19.42 5.24
N THR A 47 17.45 -18.27 4.81
CA THR A 47 17.41 -16.99 5.52
C THR A 47 16.44 -16.03 4.84
N ARG A 48 15.72 -15.23 5.64
CA ARG A 48 14.69 -14.29 5.17
C ARG A 48 15.22 -12.86 5.16
N LEU A 49 16.26 -12.62 4.39
CA LEU A 49 16.95 -11.32 4.37
C LEU A 49 16.17 -10.28 3.53
N PHE A 50 15.57 -10.69 2.41
CA PHE A 50 14.91 -9.75 1.50
C PHE A 50 13.41 -9.61 1.76
N GLN A 51 12.77 -10.58 2.44
CA GLN A 51 11.36 -10.49 2.79
C GLN A 51 10.98 -9.21 3.58
N PRO A 52 11.71 -8.79 4.64
CA PRO A 52 11.40 -7.53 5.33
C PRO A 52 11.55 -6.29 4.43
N LEU A 53 12.54 -6.32 3.53
CA LEU A 53 12.78 -5.24 2.58
C LEU A 53 11.63 -5.16 1.56
N ALA A 54 11.24 -6.29 0.98
CA ALA A 54 10.15 -6.38 0.00
C ALA A 54 8.81 -5.91 0.58
N ARG A 55 8.49 -6.30 1.82
CA ARG A 55 7.28 -5.81 2.52
C ARG A 55 7.34 -4.32 2.83
N THR A 56 8.52 -3.78 3.15
CA THR A 56 8.68 -2.34 3.34
C THR A 56 8.44 -1.60 2.01
N LEU A 57 9.00 -2.10 0.91
CA LEU A 57 8.77 -1.54 -0.43
C LEU A 57 7.29 -1.65 -0.86
N ALA A 58 6.60 -2.74 -0.51
CA ALA A 58 5.17 -2.88 -0.76
C ALA A 58 4.36 -1.80 -0.04
N ILE A 59 4.69 -1.51 1.23
CA ILE A 59 4.05 -0.43 2.01
C ILE A 59 4.31 0.93 1.34
N TRP A 60 5.55 1.21 0.89
CA TRP A 60 5.84 2.43 0.15
C TRP A 60 5.04 2.52 -1.15
N CYS A 61 4.90 1.42 -1.88
CA CYS A 61 4.12 1.34 -3.10
C CYS A 61 2.63 1.63 -2.83
N PHE A 62 2.02 1.00 -1.82
CA PHE A 62 0.65 1.32 -1.37
C PHE A 62 0.51 2.78 -0.94
N SER A 63 1.48 3.31 -0.22
CA SER A 63 1.45 4.69 0.29
C SER A 63 1.40 5.70 -0.85
N ILE A 64 2.26 5.54 -1.87
CA ILE A 64 2.28 6.39 -3.06
C ILE A 64 1.01 6.20 -3.88
N LEU A 65 0.58 4.95 -4.07
CA LEU A 65 -0.61 4.62 -4.84
C LEU A 65 -1.87 5.23 -4.22
N PHE A 66 -2.08 5.02 -2.92
CA PHE A 66 -3.22 5.57 -2.19
C PHE A 66 -3.18 7.08 -2.14
N PHE A 67 -2.00 7.68 -1.95
CA PHE A 67 -1.87 9.13 -2.03
C PHE A 67 -2.28 9.66 -3.41
N TYR A 68 -1.81 9.05 -4.50
CA TYR A 68 -2.17 9.48 -5.85
C TYR A 68 -3.67 9.31 -6.13
N LEU A 69 -4.23 8.15 -5.80
CA LEU A 69 -5.65 7.84 -5.98
C LEU A 69 -6.57 8.55 -4.95
N SER A 70 -6.01 9.22 -3.94
CA SER A 70 -6.80 9.95 -2.93
C SER A 70 -7.43 11.23 -3.47
N PHE A 71 -6.91 11.77 -4.58
CA PHE A 71 -7.44 12.95 -5.25
C PHE A 71 -8.61 12.58 -6.15
N ASN A 72 -9.54 13.51 -6.37
CA ASN A 72 -10.65 13.31 -7.30
C ASN A 72 -10.21 13.42 -8.77
N TRP A 73 -9.15 14.20 -9.04
CA TRP A 73 -8.68 14.47 -10.39
C TRP A 73 -8.35 13.22 -11.23
N PRO A 74 -7.59 12.22 -10.75
CA PRO A 74 -7.32 11.00 -11.51
C PRO A 74 -8.58 10.25 -11.94
N TRP A 75 -9.57 10.14 -11.05
CA TRP A 75 -10.83 9.46 -11.37
C TRP A 75 -11.65 10.18 -12.44
N ASN A 76 -11.50 11.50 -12.56
CA ASN A 76 -12.16 12.29 -13.61
C ASN A 76 -11.34 12.37 -14.91
N LEU A 77 -10.09 11.92 -14.92
CA LEU A 77 -9.31 11.84 -16.15
C LEU A 77 -9.37 10.45 -16.78
N ILE A 78 -9.53 9.42 -15.96
CA ILE A 78 -9.63 8.03 -16.40
C ILE A 78 -11.09 7.75 -16.82
N PHE A 79 -11.63 8.57 -17.73
CA PHE A 79 -12.89 8.26 -18.41
C PHE A 79 -12.60 7.46 -19.69
N PRO A 80 -13.33 6.36 -19.94
CA PRO A 80 -13.15 5.53 -21.15
C PRO A 80 -13.23 6.30 -22.47
N SER A 81 -13.87 7.47 -22.48
CA SER A 81 -14.10 8.30 -23.67
C SER A 81 -12.96 9.25 -24.02
N MET A 82 -11.95 9.45 -23.16
CA MET A 82 -10.94 10.52 -23.34
C MET A 82 -9.68 10.06 -24.09
N PHE A 83 -9.46 8.75 -24.22
CA PHE A 83 -8.28 8.23 -24.92
C PHE A 83 -8.66 7.75 -26.32
N PRO A 84 -8.07 8.33 -27.39
CA PRO A 84 -8.26 7.80 -28.72
C PRO A 84 -7.79 6.33 -28.71
N SER A 85 -8.57 5.45 -29.32
CA SER A 85 -8.24 4.04 -29.49
C SER A 85 -6.98 3.92 -30.37
N SER A 86 -5.81 4.15 -29.79
CA SER A 86 -4.56 3.90 -30.45
C SER A 86 -4.44 2.38 -30.62
N ASN A 87 -4.29 1.94 -31.85
CA ASN A 87 -3.94 0.56 -32.20
C ASN A 87 -2.50 0.25 -31.79
N LEU A 88 -2.17 0.46 -30.51
CA LEU A 88 -0.93 -0.05 -29.94
C LEU A 88 -1.04 -1.57 -29.97
N HIS A 89 -0.22 -2.17 -30.82
CA HIS A 89 -0.26 -3.59 -31.10
C HIS A 89 0.33 -4.32 -29.89
N PHE A 90 -0.54 -4.71 -28.96
CA PHE A 90 -0.13 -5.44 -27.78
C PHE A 90 0.48 -6.78 -28.19
N SER A 91 1.79 -6.90 -28.04
CA SER A 91 2.52 -8.09 -28.48
C SER A 91 2.09 -9.32 -27.65
N TRP A 92 2.07 -10.50 -28.27
CA TRP A 92 1.81 -11.75 -27.57
C TRP A 92 2.78 -11.97 -26.38
N PHE A 93 4.00 -11.45 -26.48
CA PHE A 93 5.00 -11.50 -25.40
C PHE A 93 4.53 -10.75 -24.14
N ASN A 94 3.95 -9.55 -24.27
CA ASN A 94 3.44 -8.78 -23.13
C ASN A 94 2.34 -9.53 -22.37
N TYR A 95 1.48 -10.28 -23.09
CA TYR A 95 0.43 -11.09 -22.46
C TYR A 95 1.00 -12.22 -21.62
N LEU A 96 1.99 -12.93 -22.16
CA LEU A 96 2.66 -14.01 -21.46
C LEU A 96 3.37 -13.51 -20.20
N GLU A 97 4.01 -12.34 -20.27
CA GLU A 97 4.67 -11.73 -19.12
C GLU A 97 3.67 -11.40 -18.00
N ILE A 98 2.56 -10.72 -18.33
CA ILE A 98 1.52 -10.41 -17.34
C ILE A 98 0.92 -11.68 -16.74
N MET A 99 0.59 -12.68 -17.55
CA MET A 99 0.07 -13.96 -17.05
C MET A 99 1.07 -14.67 -16.14
N LEU A 100 2.36 -14.63 -16.47
CA LEU A 100 3.42 -15.20 -15.64
C LEU A 100 3.46 -14.52 -14.27
N PHE A 101 3.44 -13.18 -14.22
CA PHE A 101 3.48 -12.45 -12.96
C PHE A 101 2.23 -12.63 -12.11
N ILE A 102 1.04 -12.71 -12.74
CA ILE A 102 -0.20 -13.07 -12.03
C ILE A 102 -0.06 -14.48 -11.43
N GLY A 103 0.40 -15.46 -12.22
CA GLY A 103 0.59 -16.83 -11.76
C GLY A 103 1.58 -16.93 -10.60
N ILE A 104 2.71 -16.23 -10.68
CA ILE A 104 3.71 -16.15 -9.61
C ILE A 104 3.09 -15.51 -8.35
N THR A 105 2.35 -14.42 -8.51
CA THR A 105 1.70 -13.72 -7.38
C THR A 105 0.70 -14.64 -6.69
N LEU A 106 -0.20 -15.28 -7.45
CA LEU A 106 -1.16 -16.23 -6.89
C LEU A 106 -0.48 -17.40 -6.18
N TRP A 107 0.60 -17.94 -6.75
CA TRP A 107 1.37 -19.01 -6.14
C TRP A 107 2.04 -18.57 -4.82
N GLN A 108 2.62 -17.37 -4.77
CA GLN A 108 3.22 -16.82 -3.56
C GLN A 108 2.16 -16.57 -2.47
N TRP A 109 1.02 -15.98 -2.82
CA TRP A 109 -0.11 -15.77 -1.90
C TRP A 109 -0.69 -17.09 -1.38
N PHE A 110 -0.78 -18.13 -2.22
CA PHE A 110 -1.16 -19.47 -1.78
C PHE A 110 -0.16 -20.05 -0.78
N ASN A 111 1.15 -19.83 -1.00
CA ASN A 111 2.18 -20.27 -0.05
C ASN A 111 2.16 -19.48 1.27
N LEU A 112 1.70 -18.23 1.28
CA LEU A 112 1.48 -17.46 2.51
C LEU A 112 0.32 -18.02 3.35
N ALA A 113 -0.68 -18.63 2.73
CA ALA A 113 -1.82 -19.26 3.42
C ALA A 113 -1.47 -20.65 3.99
N LYS A 114 -0.39 -21.28 3.51
CA LYS A 114 0.06 -22.59 3.98
C LYS A 114 0.43 -22.55 5.46
N PRO A 115 0.23 -23.66 6.19
CA PRO A 115 0.48 -23.69 7.62
C PRO A 115 1.96 -23.48 7.88
N HIS A 116 2.27 -22.55 8.78
CA HIS A 116 3.64 -22.28 9.18
C HIS A 116 4.18 -23.42 10.05
N LYS A 117 5.50 -23.67 10.03
CA LYS A 117 6.14 -24.75 10.82
C LYS A 117 5.82 -24.69 12.32
N ILE A 118 5.49 -23.50 12.83
CA ILE A 118 5.19 -23.24 14.25
C ILE A 118 3.72 -23.56 14.59
N ASN A 119 2.80 -23.54 13.61
CA ASN A 119 1.37 -23.81 13.83
C ASN A 119 0.80 -24.67 12.69
N PRO A 120 1.11 -25.99 12.67
CA PRO A 120 0.81 -26.89 11.56
C PRO A 120 -0.70 -27.11 11.32
N GLN A 121 -1.56 -26.67 12.24
CA GLN A 121 -2.99 -26.99 12.26
C GLN A 121 -3.90 -25.87 11.74
N ARG A 122 -3.37 -24.68 11.42
CA ARG A 122 -4.18 -23.57 10.89
C ARG A 122 -3.64 -23.06 9.57
N TRP A 123 -4.38 -23.34 8.51
CA TRP A 123 -4.33 -22.59 7.27
C TRP A 123 -4.90 -21.19 7.51
N GLY A 124 -4.17 -20.16 7.12
CA GLY A 124 -4.64 -18.79 7.31
C GLY A 124 -3.54 -17.74 7.21
N PHE A 125 -3.96 -16.51 6.98
CA PHE A 125 -3.08 -15.36 6.93
C PHE A 125 -2.80 -14.80 8.33
N ASP A 126 -1.59 -14.27 8.50
CA ASP A 126 -1.28 -13.26 9.52
C ASP A 126 -2.30 -12.10 9.41
N ALA A 127 -2.73 -11.53 10.54
CA ALA A 127 -3.60 -10.36 10.58
C ALA A 127 -3.13 -9.21 9.67
N VAL A 128 -1.84 -8.90 9.62
CA VAL A 128 -1.28 -7.87 8.74
C VAL A 128 -1.42 -8.26 7.27
N THR A 129 -1.13 -9.52 6.92
CA THR A 129 -1.31 -10.02 5.56
C THR A 129 -2.77 -10.02 5.13
N ALA A 130 -3.69 -10.34 6.05
CA ALA A 130 -5.13 -10.25 5.80
C ALA A 130 -5.58 -8.80 5.54
N VAL A 131 -5.05 -7.82 6.29
CA VAL A 131 -5.32 -6.39 6.06
C VAL A 131 -4.78 -5.94 4.70
N ILE A 132 -3.55 -6.32 4.33
CA ILE A 132 -2.99 -6.00 3.01
C ILE A 132 -3.78 -6.67 1.89
N GLY A 133 -4.23 -7.91 2.08
CA GLY A 133 -5.12 -8.60 1.14
C GLY A 133 -6.46 -7.88 0.97
N THR A 134 -6.99 -7.31 2.06
CA THR A 134 -8.22 -6.50 2.03
C THR A 134 -8.00 -5.24 1.20
N PHE A 135 -6.89 -4.52 1.41
CA PHE A 135 -6.52 -3.36 0.59
C PHE A 135 -6.43 -3.72 -0.90
N ILE A 136 -5.74 -4.81 -1.24
CA ILE A 136 -5.64 -5.30 -2.62
C ILE A 136 -7.01 -5.53 -3.25
N VAL A 137 -7.90 -6.24 -2.55
CA VAL A 137 -9.22 -6.61 -3.08
C VAL A 137 -10.11 -5.38 -3.23
N VAL A 138 -10.13 -4.50 -2.23
CA VAL A 138 -10.97 -3.29 -2.24
C VAL A 138 -10.48 -2.31 -3.31
N THR A 139 -9.19 -1.99 -3.37
CA THR A 139 -8.64 -1.13 -4.43
C THR A 139 -8.91 -1.71 -5.82
N ALA A 140 -8.77 -3.03 -6.00
CA ALA A 140 -9.02 -3.69 -7.29
C ALA A 140 -10.49 -3.58 -7.69
N GLY A 141 -11.38 -3.84 -6.73
CA GLY A 141 -12.83 -3.74 -6.91
C GLY A 141 -13.25 -2.32 -7.28
N VAL A 142 -12.69 -1.30 -6.61
CA VAL A 142 -12.98 0.11 -6.90
C VAL A 142 -12.55 0.49 -8.31
N ILE A 143 -11.31 0.16 -8.72
CA ILE A 143 -10.80 0.46 -10.06
C ILE A 143 -11.61 -0.28 -11.12
N TYR A 144 -11.88 -1.58 -10.91
CA TYR A 144 -12.67 -2.39 -11.83
C TYR A 144 -14.08 -1.83 -12.00
N TRP A 145 -14.75 -1.48 -10.91
CA TRP A 145 -16.10 -0.95 -10.93
C TRP A 145 -16.15 0.38 -11.67
N HIS A 146 -15.27 1.31 -11.31
CA HIS A 146 -15.19 2.65 -11.91
C HIS A 146 -15.01 2.58 -13.44
N LEU A 147 -14.19 1.64 -13.92
CA LEU A 147 -13.85 1.51 -15.34
C LEU A 147 -14.78 0.61 -16.15
N SER A 148 -15.35 -0.44 -15.55
CA SER A 148 -16.04 -1.52 -16.29
C SER A 148 -17.55 -1.53 -16.09
N ILE A 149 -18.04 -0.98 -14.97
CA ILE A 149 -19.45 -1.00 -14.62
C ILE A 149 -20.02 0.41 -14.79
N ASN A 150 -19.60 1.34 -13.94
CA ASN A 150 -20.05 2.73 -13.96
C ASN A 150 -19.00 3.63 -13.30
N PRO A 151 -18.71 4.82 -13.86
CA PRO A 151 -17.78 5.76 -13.26
C PRO A 151 -18.33 6.30 -11.94
N ILE A 152 -17.55 6.12 -10.88
CA ILE A 152 -17.91 6.50 -9.49
C ILE A 152 -16.80 7.34 -8.83
N PRO A 153 -16.42 8.51 -9.39
CA PRO A 153 -15.24 9.26 -8.95
C PRO A 153 -15.30 9.70 -7.47
N GLU A 154 -16.45 10.21 -7.02
CA GLU A 154 -16.70 10.61 -5.62
C GLU A 154 -16.52 9.42 -4.65
N LEU A 155 -17.17 8.28 -4.95
CA LEU A 155 -17.14 7.09 -4.09
C LEU A 155 -15.75 6.43 -4.10
N ALA A 156 -15.10 6.36 -5.26
CA ALA A 156 -13.75 5.81 -5.38
C ALA A 156 -12.74 6.65 -4.57
N THR A 157 -12.81 7.97 -4.72
CA THR A 157 -12.02 8.93 -3.95
C THR A 157 -12.22 8.74 -2.44
N PHE A 158 -13.48 8.62 -1.99
CA PHE A 158 -13.81 8.39 -0.58
C PHE A 158 -13.23 7.07 -0.05
N LEU A 159 -13.44 5.95 -0.77
CA LEU A 159 -12.96 4.63 -0.34
C LEU A 159 -11.43 4.57 -0.23
N ILE A 160 -10.70 5.09 -1.22
CA ILE A 160 -9.23 5.13 -1.16
C ILE A 160 -8.72 6.01 -0.01
N ASN A 161 -9.43 7.09 0.34
CA ASN A 161 -9.06 7.89 1.51
C ASN A 161 -9.24 7.14 2.82
N ILE A 162 -10.26 6.27 2.91
CA ILE A 162 -10.41 5.37 4.05
C ILE A 162 -9.22 4.39 4.09
N GLU A 163 -8.84 3.79 2.96
CA GLU A 163 -7.69 2.87 2.91
C GLU A 163 -6.38 3.58 3.29
N MET A 164 -6.15 4.80 2.79
CA MET A 164 -5.00 5.63 3.12
C MET A 164 -4.96 5.94 4.63
N PHE A 165 -6.10 6.29 5.22
CA PHE A 165 -6.21 6.54 6.66
C PHE A 165 -5.93 5.27 7.47
N LEU A 166 -6.51 4.13 7.07
CA LEU A 166 -6.30 2.85 7.74
C LEU A 166 -4.85 2.39 7.65
N LEU A 167 -4.18 2.62 6.51
CA LEU A 167 -2.76 2.35 6.34
C LEU A 167 -1.91 3.22 7.27
N ALA A 168 -2.18 4.54 7.31
CA ALA A 168 -1.49 5.47 8.20
C ALA A 168 -1.68 5.10 9.68
N ALA A 169 -2.92 4.84 10.10
CA ALA A 169 -3.26 4.42 11.46
C ALA A 169 -2.61 3.07 11.83
N GLY A 170 -2.61 2.11 10.89
CA GLY A 170 -1.94 0.82 11.05
C GLY A 170 -0.44 0.97 11.26
N LEU A 171 0.22 1.83 10.48
CA LEU A 171 1.64 2.12 10.62
C LEU A 171 1.97 2.80 11.96
N ILE A 172 1.17 3.77 12.40
CA ILE A 172 1.30 4.41 13.72
C ILE A 172 1.16 3.38 14.83
N ARG A 173 0.13 2.51 14.76
CA ARG A 173 -0.11 1.46 15.75
C ARG A 173 1.04 0.46 15.82
N ILE A 174 1.56 0.02 14.67
CA ILE A 174 2.73 -0.88 14.60
C ILE A 174 3.97 -0.19 15.16
N GLY A 175 4.18 1.09 14.83
CA GLY A 175 5.28 1.90 15.34
C GLY A 175 5.25 2.06 16.86
N LEU A 176 4.08 2.33 17.43
CA LEU A 176 3.87 2.40 18.88
C LEU A 176 4.09 1.05 19.56
N GLY A 177 3.48 -0.02 19.05
CA GLY A 177 3.54 -1.34 19.68
C GLY A 177 4.91 -2.01 19.62
N ARG A 178 5.73 -1.72 18.60
CA ARG A 178 7.07 -2.32 18.43
C ARG A 178 8.22 -1.35 18.69
N GLY A 179 7.91 -0.12 19.10
CA GLY A 179 8.89 0.97 19.21
C GLY A 179 9.63 1.29 17.91
N ASN A 180 9.06 0.92 16.76
CA ASN A 180 9.68 1.18 15.46
C ASN A 180 9.41 2.62 15.04
N ARG A 181 10.44 3.46 15.17
CA ARG A 181 10.39 4.88 14.79
C ARG A 181 9.98 5.06 13.33
N GLY A 182 10.51 4.25 12.40
CA GLY A 182 10.23 4.38 10.97
C GLY A 182 8.75 4.17 10.63
N ALA A 183 8.11 3.16 11.21
CA ALA A 183 6.69 2.92 11.01
C ALA A 183 5.82 4.04 11.60
N PHE A 184 6.15 4.53 12.80
CA PHE A 184 5.44 5.64 13.44
C PHE A 184 5.50 6.91 12.59
N TRP A 185 6.72 7.35 12.22
CA TRP A 185 6.91 8.56 11.42
C TRP A 185 6.31 8.41 10.01
N GLY A 186 6.44 7.24 9.38
CA GLY A 186 5.84 6.98 8.07
C GLY A 186 4.31 7.12 8.10
N GLY A 187 3.65 6.56 9.11
CA GLY A 187 2.21 6.73 9.29
C GLY A 187 1.80 8.18 9.59
N LEU A 188 2.59 8.91 10.39
CA LEU A 188 2.35 10.33 10.69
C LEU A 188 2.50 11.24 9.46
N VAL A 189 3.50 10.97 8.61
CA VAL A 189 3.69 11.64 7.32
C VAL A 189 2.51 11.38 6.39
N LEU A 190 2.05 10.13 6.28
CA LEU A 190 0.89 9.80 5.44
C LEU A 190 -0.39 10.49 5.92
N LEU A 191 -0.64 10.49 7.23
CA LEU A 191 -1.77 11.19 7.81
C LEU A 191 -1.71 12.69 7.54
N THR A 192 -0.52 13.28 7.67
CA THR A 192 -0.28 14.70 7.35
C THR A 192 -0.53 14.97 5.87
N LEU A 193 0.02 14.16 4.98
CA LEU A 193 -0.19 14.27 3.53
C LEU A 193 -1.67 14.19 3.16
N GLN A 194 -2.44 13.34 3.84
CA GLN A 194 -3.88 13.22 3.63
C GLN A 194 -4.66 14.48 4.05
N ILE A 195 -4.30 15.09 5.19
CA ILE A 195 -4.92 16.36 5.62
C ILE A 195 -4.56 17.48 4.65
N MET A 196 -3.28 17.54 4.25
CA MET A 196 -2.79 18.57 3.34
C MET A 196 -3.42 18.44 1.95
N SER A 197 -3.51 17.23 1.39
CA SER A 197 -4.09 17.02 0.06
C SER A 197 -5.50 17.59 -0.03
N ARG A 198 -6.34 17.33 0.98
CA ARG A 198 -7.71 17.87 1.03
C ARG A 198 -7.77 19.38 1.23
N THR A 199 -6.89 19.91 2.06
CA THR A 199 -6.79 21.36 2.27
C THR A 199 -6.39 22.10 0.99
N PHE A 200 -5.59 21.46 0.12
CA PHE A 200 -5.22 22.02 -1.18
C PHE A 200 -6.27 21.80 -2.28
N GLU A 201 -6.94 20.65 -2.28
CA GLU A 201 -7.92 20.28 -3.30
C GLU A 201 -9.21 21.12 -3.20
N TYR A 202 -9.66 21.43 -1.98
CA TYR A 202 -10.86 22.25 -1.79
C TYR A 202 -10.52 23.75 -1.78
N ASN A 203 -11.40 24.54 -2.41
CA ASN A 203 -11.33 26.00 -2.42
C ASN A 203 -11.75 26.57 -1.07
N THR A 204 -10.90 26.42 -0.06
CA THR A 204 -11.07 27.05 1.26
C THR A 204 -10.29 28.36 1.33
N ASP A 205 -10.72 29.27 2.20
CA ASP A 205 -10.02 30.54 2.43
C ASP A 205 -8.57 30.34 2.89
N LEU A 206 -7.71 31.30 2.55
CA LEU A 206 -6.28 31.31 2.90
C LEU A 206 -6.06 31.21 4.42
N LEU A 207 -6.93 31.85 5.22
CA LEU A 207 -6.88 31.79 6.68
C LEU A 207 -7.19 30.39 7.22
N PHE A 208 -8.09 29.65 6.57
CA PHE A 208 -8.39 28.28 6.98
C PHE A 208 -7.22 27.36 6.67
N LYS A 209 -6.59 27.53 5.49
CA LYS A 209 -5.41 26.75 5.11
C LYS A 209 -4.27 26.96 6.12
N SER A 210 -3.95 28.22 6.46
CA SER A 210 -2.88 28.51 7.43
C SER A 210 -3.19 27.95 8.82
N LEU A 211 -4.44 28.00 9.26
CA LEU A 211 -4.88 27.39 10.52
C LEU A 211 -4.68 25.86 10.51
N VAL A 212 -5.07 25.17 9.45
CA VAL A 212 -4.87 23.71 9.32
C VAL A 212 -3.38 23.36 9.34
N PHE A 213 -2.54 24.16 8.68
CA PHE A 213 -1.08 24.00 8.72
C PHE A 213 -0.52 24.12 10.15
N VAL A 214 -0.95 25.12 10.91
CA VAL A 214 -0.51 25.30 12.30
C VAL A 214 -0.98 24.14 13.17
N LEU A 215 -2.26 23.75 13.09
CA LEU A 215 -2.80 22.64 13.89
C LEU A 215 -2.12 21.31 13.56
N CYS A 216 -1.87 21.04 12.28
CA CYS A 216 -1.16 19.84 11.87
C CYS A 216 0.28 19.84 12.39
N GLY A 217 1.00 20.97 12.28
CA GLY A 217 2.37 21.10 12.78
C GLY A 217 2.46 20.88 14.30
N VAL A 218 1.57 21.52 15.07
CA VAL A 218 1.50 21.33 16.52
C VAL A 218 1.14 19.88 16.87
N GLY A 219 0.18 19.28 16.15
CA GLY A 219 -0.21 17.88 16.33
C GLY A 219 0.94 16.90 16.09
N VAL A 220 1.71 17.10 15.02
CA VAL A 220 2.90 16.29 14.69
C VAL A 220 3.95 16.41 15.80
N ILE A 221 4.24 17.62 16.28
CA ILE A 221 5.21 17.85 17.37
C ILE A 221 4.74 17.17 18.66
N ALA A 222 3.47 17.36 19.04
CA ALA A 222 2.89 16.76 20.24
C ALA A 222 2.92 15.22 20.17
N ALA A 223 2.57 14.65 19.02
CA ALA A 223 2.62 13.20 18.79
C ALA A 223 4.04 12.66 18.87
N GLY A 224 5.03 13.36 18.30
CA GLY A 224 6.44 12.97 18.38
C GLY A 224 6.99 13.00 19.80
N LEU A 225 6.71 14.06 20.56
CA LEU A 225 7.11 14.16 21.98
C LEU A 225 6.42 13.08 22.83
N TRP A 226 5.14 12.80 22.57
CA TRP A 226 4.42 11.75 23.25
C TRP A 226 4.99 10.36 22.93
N PHE A 227 5.36 10.10 21.68
CA PHE A 227 6.00 8.87 21.25
C PHE A 227 7.34 8.63 21.95
N GLU A 228 8.23 9.63 22.00
CA GLU A 228 9.52 9.48 22.70
C GLU A 228 9.32 9.26 24.21
N ARG A 229 8.38 9.97 24.85
CA ARG A 229 8.02 9.72 26.26
C ARG A 229 7.51 8.29 26.47
N HIS A 230 6.70 7.79 25.54
CA HIS A 230 6.21 6.42 25.60
C HIS A 230 7.38 5.43 25.54
N LEU A 231 8.32 5.60 24.60
CA LEU A 231 9.52 4.76 24.52
C LEU A 231 10.37 4.83 25.79
N SER A 232 10.61 6.03 26.33
CA SER A 232 11.36 6.18 27.59
C SER A 232 10.67 5.47 28.76
N SER A 233 9.34 5.56 28.86
CA SER A 233 8.58 4.90 29.92
C SER A 233 8.59 3.37 29.81
N VAL A 234 8.60 2.84 28.59
CA VAL A 234 8.71 1.38 28.34
C VAL A 234 10.13 0.91 28.65
N SER A 235 11.15 1.68 28.26
CA SER A 235 12.56 1.36 28.55
C SER A 235 12.86 1.34 30.04
N LEU A 236 12.28 2.25 30.83
CA LEU A 236 12.46 2.30 32.29
C LEU A 236 11.77 1.15 33.03
N LYS A 237 10.83 0.45 32.40
CA LYS A 237 10.14 -0.72 32.98
C LYS A 237 10.84 -2.05 32.71
N LEU A 238 11.92 -2.07 31.93
CA LEU A 238 12.79 -3.23 31.81
C LEU A 238 13.92 -3.09 32.84
N PRO A 239 13.78 -3.64 34.06
CA PRO A 239 14.88 -3.63 35.00
C PRO A 239 16.00 -4.51 34.44
N GLU A 240 17.21 -3.99 34.61
CA GLU A 240 18.47 -4.67 34.78
C GLU A 240 18.32 -5.97 35.63
N ASN A 241 17.83 -7.05 35.03
CA ASN A 241 17.74 -8.38 35.67
C ASN A 241 18.45 -9.45 34.83
N THR A 242 19.58 -9.05 34.23
CA THR A 242 20.49 -9.96 33.51
C THR A 242 21.95 -9.80 33.98
N ASN A 243 22.16 -9.29 35.19
CA ASN A 243 23.48 -9.21 35.82
C ASN A 243 23.62 -10.10 37.08
N GLU A 244 22.64 -10.94 37.42
CA GLU A 244 22.75 -11.93 38.51
C GLU A 244 22.46 -13.36 38.06
N ILE A 245 23.26 -13.92 37.14
CA ILE A 245 23.64 -15.35 37.20
C ILE A 245 25.06 -15.45 36.63
N ALA A 246 26.04 -15.20 37.50
CA ALA A 246 27.40 -15.71 37.39
C ALA A 246 27.48 -17.09 38.04
#